data_AF-U9VZ79-F1
#
_entry.id   AF-U9VZ79-F1
#
_cell.length_a   1.000
_cell.length_b   1.000
_cell.length_c   1.000
_cell.angle_alpha   90.00
_cell.angle_beta   90.00
_cell.angle_gamma   90.00
#
_symmetry.space_group_name_H-M   'P 1'
#
loop_
_entity.id
_entity.type
_entity.pdbx_description
1 polymer ?
#
loop_
_entity_poly.entity_id
_entity_poly.type
_entity_poly.pdbx_seq_one_letter_code
_entity_poly.pdbx_strand_id
1 'polypeptide(L)'
;MQTARAKRSENQVSEPVSAKASFWGVFLSTFATIFLAELGDKTQVATLLISAESHKPLTVFLGAALALISTSLVGVLVGQWLARRLSPETLDTLAGILLLIISVGLTAEVIGF
;
A
#
# COMPACT_ATOMS: atom_id res chain seq x y z
N MET A 1 39.15 -29.17 12.04
CA MET A 1 39.12 -27.71 12.34
C MET A 1 38.43 -26.84 11.27
N GLN A 2 38.13 -27.31 10.05
CA GLN A 2 37.41 -26.51 9.03
C GLN A 2 35.87 -26.59 9.13
N THR A 3 35.32 -27.60 9.78
CA THR A 3 33.86 -27.83 9.90
C THR A 3 33.15 -26.85 10.84
N ALA A 4 33.87 -26.22 11.78
CA ALA A 4 33.32 -25.21 12.68
C ALA A 4 33.12 -23.84 12.02
N ARG A 5 33.82 -23.55 10.91
CA ARG A 5 33.75 -22.27 10.20
C ARG A 5 32.59 -22.23 9.19
N ALA A 6 32.29 -23.36 8.55
CA ALA A 6 31.16 -23.49 7.61
C ALA A 6 29.80 -23.41 8.32
N LYS A 7 29.69 -23.95 9.55
CA LYS A 7 28.44 -23.92 10.33
C LYS A 7 28.08 -22.53 10.89
N ARG A 8 29.01 -21.56 10.83
CA ARG A 8 28.76 -20.18 11.30
C ARG A 8 28.08 -19.30 10.25
N SER A 9 28.23 -19.61 8.95
CA SER A 9 27.53 -18.90 7.87
C SER A 9 26.11 -19.42 7.65
N GLU A 10 25.83 -20.68 8.00
CA GLU A 10 24.49 -21.28 7.84
C GLU A 10 23.53 -20.91 8.97
N ASN A 11 24.04 -20.45 10.12
CA ASN A 11 23.25 -19.98 11.25
C ASN A 11 22.97 -18.46 11.23
N GLN A 12 23.26 -17.80 10.08
CA GLN A 12 22.84 -16.43 9.77
C GLN A 12 21.60 -16.41 8.86
N VAL A 13 20.74 -17.41 8.95
CA VAL A 13 19.36 -17.26 8.51
C VAL A 13 18.67 -16.37 9.52
N SER A 14 18.72 -15.07 9.23
CA SER A 14 17.80 -14.02 9.63
C SER A 14 17.07 -14.31 10.95
N GLU A 15 17.68 -13.89 12.06
CA GLU A 15 16.91 -13.57 13.27
C GLU A 15 15.67 -12.78 12.82
N PRO A 16 14.43 -13.19 13.19
CA PRO A 16 13.29 -12.34 12.93
C PRO A 16 13.60 -11.02 13.61
N VAL A 17 13.58 -9.91 12.87
CA VAL A 17 13.75 -8.56 13.41
C VAL A 17 12.54 -8.29 14.29
N SER A 18 12.55 -8.87 15.50
CA SER A 18 11.70 -8.52 16.63
C SER A 18 12.35 -7.31 17.30
N ALA A 19 12.62 -6.27 16.49
CA ALA A 19 12.79 -4.95 17.02
C ALA A 19 11.38 -4.50 17.36
N LYS A 20 11.11 -4.24 18.64
CA LYS A 20 9.93 -3.55 19.12
C LYS A 20 9.77 -2.29 18.26
N ALA A 21 8.96 -2.37 17.19
CA ALA A 21 9.01 -1.37 16.15
C ALA A 21 8.58 -0.04 16.77
N SER A 22 9.50 0.93 16.80
CA SER A 22 9.19 2.26 17.30
C SER A 22 7.99 2.77 16.51
N PHE A 23 6.99 3.35 17.18
CA PHE A 23 5.83 3.95 16.51
C PHE A 23 6.26 4.85 15.34
N TRP A 24 7.32 5.63 15.56
CA TRP A 24 7.93 6.47 14.52
C TRP A 24 8.53 5.68 13.36
N GLY A 25 9.10 4.51 13.64
CA GLY A 25 9.63 3.61 12.61
C GLY A 25 8.51 3.04 11.73
N VAL A 26 7.43 2.55 12.34
CA VAL A 26 6.26 2.03 11.60
C VAL A 26 5.55 3.14 10.83
N PHE A 27 5.37 4.31 11.46
CA PHE A 27 4.74 5.46 10.82
C PHE A 27 5.55 5.90 9.59
N LEU A 28 6.85 6.11 9.75
CA LEU A 28 7.68 6.64 8.67
C LEU A 28 7.86 5.63 7.54
N SER A 29 7.99 4.34 7.84
CA SER A 29 8.07 3.29 6.80
C SER A 29 6.75 3.21 6.02
N THR A 30 5.62 3.14 6.72
CA THR A 30 4.30 3.08 6.08
C THR A 30 4.02 4.33 5.26
N PHE A 31 4.31 5.51 5.81
CA PHE A 31 4.18 6.78 5.11
C PHE A 31 5.05 6.81 3.84
N ALA A 32 6.33 6.47 3.94
CA ALA A 32 7.24 6.49 2.80
C ALA A 32 6.82 5.49 1.73
N THR A 33 6.43 4.26 2.11
CA THR A 33 5.97 3.24 1.16
C THR A 33 4.71 3.69 0.42
N ILE A 34 3.69 4.17 1.14
CA ILE A 34 2.45 4.63 0.52
C ILE A 34 2.70 5.88 -0.32
N PHE A 35 3.47 6.85 0.20
CA PHE A 35 3.79 8.07 -0.52
C PHE A 35 4.47 7.76 -1.86
N LEU A 36 5.50 6.91 -1.86
CA LEU A 36 6.17 6.50 -3.10
C LEU A 36 5.24 5.72 -4.04
N ALA A 37 4.36 4.86 -3.51
CA ALA A 37 3.42 4.09 -4.32
C ALA A 37 2.35 4.97 -4.98
N GLU A 38 1.96 6.06 -4.33
CA GLU A 38 0.89 6.97 -4.77
C GLU A 38 1.42 8.18 -5.56
N LEU A 39 2.74 8.40 -5.62
CA LEU A 39 3.34 9.53 -6.33
C LEU A 39 3.00 9.51 -7.83
N GLY A 40 2.34 10.57 -8.30
CA GLY A 40 1.97 10.71 -9.71
C GLY A 40 0.70 9.96 -10.11
N ASP A 41 -0.11 9.51 -9.15
CA ASP A 41 -1.41 8.92 -9.47
C ASP A 41 -2.40 9.94 -10.07
N LYS A 42 -3.38 9.41 -10.82
CA LYS A 42 -4.48 10.16 -11.44
C LYS A 42 -5.22 11.05 -10.44
N THR A 43 -5.36 10.61 -9.18
CA THR A 43 -5.98 11.44 -8.12
C THR A 43 -5.19 12.71 -7.81
N GLN A 44 -3.85 12.66 -7.90
CA GLN A 44 -3.00 13.84 -7.72
C GLN A 44 -3.16 14.83 -8.88
N VAL A 45 -3.19 14.34 -10.12
CA VAL A 45 -3.44 15.16 -11.31
C VAL A 45 -4.82 15.81 -11.25
N ALA A 46 -5.86 15.04 -10.87
CA ALA A 46 -7.21 15.58 -10.69
C ALA A 46 -7.26 16.67 -9.61
N THR A 47 -6.58 16.44 -8.47
CA THR A 47 -6.50 17.44 -7.38
C THR A 47 -5.79 18.71 -7.83
N LEU A 48 -4.70 18.59 -8.59
CA LEU A 48 -3.99 19.74 -9.17
C LEU A 48 -4.87 20.52 -10.15
N LEU A 49 -5.62 19.84 -11.03
CA LEU A 49 -6.56 20.48 -11.96
C LEU A 49 -7.68 21.23 -11.22
N ILE A 50 -8.31 20.58 -10.23
CA ILE A 50 -9.35 21.20 -9.40
C ILE A 50 -8.78 22.41 -8.64
N SER A 51 -7.55 22.30 -8.14
CA SER A 51 -6.88 23.42 -7.46
C SER A 51 -6.58 24.58 -8.42
N ALA A 52 -6.22 24.28 -9.66
CA ALA A 52 -5.96 25.30 -10.68
C ALA A 52 -7.23 26.05 -11.09
N GLU A 53 -8.36 25.33 -11.22
CA GLU A 53 -9.65 25.91 -11.63
C GLU A 53 -10.35 26.67 -10.48
N SER A 54 -10.25 26.18 -9.25
CA SER A 54 -10.99 26.73 -8.10
C SER A 54 -10.43 28.05 -7.56
N HIS A 55 -9.20 28.42 -7.94
CA HIS A 55 -8.41 29.53 -7.37
C HIS A 55 -8.32 29.55 -5.82
N LYS A 56 -8.65 28.42 -5.16
CA LYS A 56 -8.72 28.26 -3.70
C LYS A 56 -7.93 27.02 -3.28
N PRO A 57 -6.58 27.06 -3.35
CA PRO A 57 -5.74 25.89 -3.17
C PRO A 57 -5.89 25.25 -1.77
N LEU A 58 -6.09 26.05 -0.72
CA LEU A 58 -6.26 25.53 0.64
C LEU A 58 -7.55 24.71 0.81
N THR A 59 -8.64 25.14 0.19
CA THR A 59 -9.92 24.41 0.26
C THR A 59 -9.83 23.08 -0.47
N VAL A 60 -9.20 23.08 -1.65
CA VAL A 60 -8.98 21.85 -2.43
C VAL A 60 -8.05 20.90 -1.70
N PHE A 61 -6.96 21.41 -1.10
CA PHE A 61 -6.06 20.61 -0.26
C PHE A 61 -6.79 19.94 0.90
N LEU A 62 -7.59 20.70 1.66
CA LEU A 62 -8.35 20.14 2.78
C LEU A 62 -9.38 19.10 2.32
N GLY A 63 -10.08 19.37 1.21
CA GLY A 63 -11.03 18.41 0.63
C GLY A 63 -10.36 17.11 0.20
N ALA A 64 -9.26 17.20 -0.55
CA ALA A 64 -8.48 16.04 -1.00
C ALA A 64 -7.86 15.27 0.18
N ALA A 65 -7.30 15.97 1.17
CA ALA A 65 -6.75 15.35 2.37
C ALA A 65 -7.83 14.60 3.17
N LEU A 66 -9.00 15.20 3.36
CA LEU A 66 -10.13 14.54 4.03
C LEU A 66 -10.65 13.34 3.24
N ALA A 67 -10.73 13.45 1.91
CA ALA A 67 -11.13 12.34 1.06
C ALA A 67 -10.14 11.17 1.16
N LEU A 68 -8.84 11.44 1.14
CA LEU A 68 -7.78 10.42 1.27
C LEU A 68 -7.81 9.74 2.64
N ILE A 69 -7.91 10.52 3.73
CA ILE A 69 -7.99 9.99 5.10
C ILE A 69 -9.25 9.13 5.24
N SER A 70 -10.40 9.62 4.75
CA SER A 70 -11.67 8.89 4.87
C SER A 70 -11.64 7.58 4.09
N THR A 71 -11.13 7.61 2.86
CA THR A 71 -11.05 6.41 2.01
C THR A 71 -10.07 5.39 2.59
N SER A 72 -8.90 5.85 3.06
CA SER A 72 -7.92 4.99 3.75
C SER A 72 -8.50 4.37 5.01
N LEU A 73 -9.22 5.16 5.83
CA LEU A 73 -9.85 4.67 7.05
C LEU A 73 -10.87 3.57 6.76
N VAL A 74 -11.74 3.79 5.77
CA VAL A 74 -12.71 2.77 5.34
C VAL A 74 -11.99 1.51 4.84
N GLY A 75 -10.96 1.67 4.02
CA GLY A 75 -10.15 0.56 3.52
C GLY A 75 -9.52 -0.27 4.64
N VAL A 76 -8.92 0.38 5.64
CA VAL A 76 -8.30 -0.29 6.80
C VAL A 76 -9.35 -0.99 7.66
N LEU A 77 -10.50 -0.36 7.93
CA LEU A 77 -11.57 -0.96 8.73
C LEU A 77 -12.16 -2.20 8.05
N VAL A 78 -12.44 -2.12 6.75
CA VAL A 78 -12.95 -3.25 5.96
C VAL A 78 -11.90 -4.34 5.84
N GLY A 79 -10.64 -3.97 5.55
CA GLY A 79 -9.53 -4.91 5.46
C GLY A 79 -9.28 -5.65 6.78
N GLN A 80 -9.32 -4.93 7.91
CA GLN A 80 -9.19 -5.53 9.24
C GLN A 80 -10.37 -6.46 9.56
N TRP A 81 -11.59 -6.07 9.20
CA TRP A 81 -12.77 -6.92 9.38
C TRP A 81 -12.65 -8.22 8.56
N LEU A 82 -12.20 -8.13 7.32
CA LEU A 82 -12.01 -9.26 6.43
C LEU A 82 -10.89 -10.19 6.92
N ALA A 83 -9.77 -9.61 7.37
CA ALA A 83 -8.64 -10.34 7.94
C ALA A 83 -8.97 -11.14 9.21
N ARG A 84 -10.02 -10.75 9.94
CA ARG A 84 -10.52 -11.50 11.11
C ARG A 84 -11.44 -12.66 10.72
N ARG A 85 -12.00 -12.66 9.50
CA ARG A 85 -13.00 -13.64 9.04
C ARG A 85 -12.44 -14.69 8.11
N LEU A 86 -11.40 -14.36 7.35
CA LEU A 86 -10.81 -15.22 6.32
C LEU A 86 -9.38 -15.64 6.69
N SER A 87 -8.95 -16.80 6.19
CA SER A 87 -7.54 -17.22 6.31
C SER A 87 -6.64 -16.33 5.44
N PRO A 88 -5.36 -16.11 5.84
CA PRO A 88 -4.41 -15.33 5.04
C PRO A 88 -4.26 -15.85 3.60
N GLU A 89 -4.22 -17.17 3.43
CA GLU A 89 -4.13 -17.84 2.12
C GLU A 89 -5.28 -17.47 1.19
N THR A 90 -6.49 -17.34 1.75
CA THR A 90 -7.69 -16.97 1.00
C THR A 90 -7.59 -15.51 0.55
N LEU A 91 -7.10 -14.61 1.42
CA LEU A 91 -6.94 -13.19 1.11
C LEU A 91 -5.92 -12.95 0.00
N ASP A 92 -4.76 -13.62 0.09
CA ASP A 92 -3.70 -13.50 -0.91
C ASP A 92 -4.18 -14.00 -2.29
N THR A 93 -4.89 -15.13 -2.30
CA THR A 93 -5.46 -15.69 -3.54
C THR A 93 -6.52 -14.76 -4.13
N LEU A 94 -7.42 -14.22 -3.31
CA LEU A 94 -8.44 -13.26 -3.75
C LEU A 94 -7.81 -11.96 -4.29
N ALA A 95 -6.80 -11.43 -3.61
CA ALA A 95 -6.09 -10.23 -4.04
C ALA A 95 -5.42 -10.46 -5.41
N GLY A 96 -4.78 -11.62 -5.61
CA GLY A 96 -4.19 -12.01 -6.89
C GLY A 96 -5.22 -12.16 -8.01
N ILE A 97 -6.34 -12.83 -7.75
CA ILE A 97 -7.44 -12.98 -8.74
C ILE A 97 -8.02 -11.63 -9.11
N LEU A 98 -8.30 -10.77 -8.12
CA LEU A 98 -8.83 -9.44 -8.35
C LEU A 98 -7.86 -8.59 -9.19
N LEU A 99 -6.56 -8.68 -8.90
CA LEU A 99 -5.52 -8.00 -9.67
C LEU A 99 -5.49 -8.48 -11.13
N LEU A 100 -5.61 -9.79 -11.38
CA LEU A 100 -5.68 -10.33 -12.75
C LEU A 100 -6.92 -9.86 -13.49
N ILE A 101 -8.08 -9.84 -12.83
CA ILE A 101 -9.33 -9.35 -13.42
C ILE A 101 -9.18 -7.87 -13.83
N ILE A 102 -8.67 -7.03 -12.93
CA ILE A 102 -8.44 -5.60 -13.22
C ILE A 102 -7.43 -5.44 -14.36
N SER A 103 -6.33 -6.19 -14.34
CA SER A 103 -5.29 -6.14 -15.37
C SER A 103 -5.83 -6.49 -16.77
N VAL A 104 -6.59 -7.59 -16.87
CA VAL A 104 -7.22 -8.01 -18.13
C VAL A 104 -8.27 -6.99 -18.57
N GLY A 105 -9.10 -6.49 -17.66
CA GLY A 105 -10.13 -5.49 -17.95
C GLY A 105 -9.54 -4.19 -18.48
N LEU A 106 -8.51 -3.65 -17.83
CA LEU A 106 -7.80 -2.45 -18.30
C LEU A 106 -7.12 -2.68 -19.65
N THR A 107 -6.56 -3.87 -19.86
CA THR A 107 -5.94 -4.22 -21.16
C THR A 107 -6.98 -4.29 -22.28
N ALA A 108 -8.17 -4.85 -22.01
CA ALA A 108 -9.26 -4.90 -22.97
C ALA A 108 -9.74 -3.49 -23.37
N GLU A 109 -9.97 -2.62 -22.37
CA GLU A 109 -10.38 -1.23 -22.58
C GLU A 109 -9.34 -0.47 -23.42
N VAL A 110 -8.05 -0.66 -23.14
CA VAL A 110 -6.95 -0.03 -23.91
C VAL A 110 -6.90 -0.53 -25.36
N ILE A 111 -7.25 -1.79 -25.62
CA ILE A 111 -7.27 -2.38 -26.97
C ILE A 111 -8.57 -2.04 -27.72
N GLY A 112 -9.58 -1.48 -27.04
CA GLY A 112 -10.86 -1.08 -27.62
C GLY A 112 -11.90 -2.20 -27.69
N PHE A 113 -11.79 -3.20 -26.82
CA PHE A 113 -12.85 -4.17 -26.51
C PHE A 113 -13.65 -3.71 -25.29
#